data_AF-A0A4Q3GZY6-F1
#
_entry.id   AF-A0A4Q3GZY6-F1
#
_cell.length_a   1.000
_cell.length_b   1.000
_cell.length_c   1.000
_cell.angle_alpha   90.00
_cell.angle_beta   90.00
_cell.angle_gamma   90.00
#
_symmetry.space_group_name_H-M   'P 1'
#
loop_
_entity.id
_entity.type
_entity.pdbx_description
1 polymer ?
#
loop_
_entity_poly.entity_id
_entity_poly.type
_entity_poly.pdbx_seq_one_letter_code
_entity_poly.pdbx_strand_id
1 'polypeptide(L)'
;MSNDHALDPILLAKAETLTEALPYMQRYAGETFVVKYGGHAMGDPELAHDFAEDIVLLKAVGINPVVVHGGGPQIGRMLKTLGVESTFIDGLRVTDAETAKIAEMVLCGSINKEIVSWVAHAGGRAVGMSGKDGRMVIAEKVKRTRRDPDSN
;
A
#
# COMPACT_ATOMS: atom_id res chain seq x y z
N MET A 1 -48.82 13.73 -22.84
CA MET A 1 -47.41 13.27 -22.81
C MET A 1 -47.00 13.33 -21.35
N SER A 2 -47.08 12.21 -20.64
CA SER A 2 -46.73 12.15 -19.22
C SER A 2 -45.22 12.33 -19.07
N ASN A 3 -44.84 13.34 -18.30
CA ASN A 3 -43.46 13.68 -17.99
C ASN A 3 -42.94 12.68 -16.95
N ASP A 4 -42.61 11.47 -17.37
CA ASP A 4 -42.16 10.40 -16.48
C ASP A 4 -40.62 10.41 -16.36
N HIS A 5 -40.09 11.57 -15.95
CA HIS A 5 -38.68 11.78 -15.59
C HIS A 5 -38.50 11.70 -14.07
N ALA A 6 -39.12 10.72 -13.41
CA ALA A 6 -38.75 10.41 -12.04
C ALA A 6 -37.28 9.97 -12.07
N LEU A 7 -36.40 10.79 -11.48
CA LEU A 7 -34.98 10.46 -11.37
C LEU A 7 -34.84 9.16 -10.57
N ASP A 8 -34.06 8.20 -11.09
CA ASP A 8 -33.77 6.95 -10.40
C ASP A 8 -33.23 7.26 -8.98
N PRO A 9 -33.91 6.82 -7.91
CA PRO A 9 -33.48 7.08 -6.54
C PRO A 9 -32.03 6.67 -6.26
N ILE A 10 -31.53 5.62 -6.93
CA ILE A 10 -30.14 5.17 -6.80
C ILE A 10 -29.17 6.20 -7.39
N LEU A 11 -29.51 6.79 -8.54
CA LEU A 11 -28.68 7.82 -9.17
C LEU A 11 -28.68 9.10 -8.34
N LEU A 12 -29.81 9.47 -7.73
CA LEU A 12 -29.90 10.63 -6.85
C LEU A 12 -29.00 10.46 -5.61
N ALA A 13 -29.07 9.31 -4.94
CA ALA A 13 -28.23 9.02 -3.78
C ALA A 13 -26.72 9.04 -4.11
N LYS A 14 -26.34 8.54 -5.30
CA LYS A 14 -24.95 8.63 -5.78
C LYS A 14 -24.52 10.08 -6.02
N ALA A 15 -25.38 10.90 -6.63
CA ALA A 15 -25.10 12.30 -6.88
C ALA A 15 -24.96 13.11 -5.57
N GLU A 16 -25.82 12.83 -4.58
CA GLU A 16 -25.73 13.41 -3.23
C GLU A 16 -24.39 13.04 -2.57
N THR A 17 -24.02 11.76 -2.58
CA THR A 17 -22.73 11.28 -2.02
C THR A 17 -21.53 11.99 -2.67
N LEU A 18 -21.52 12.14 -4.00
CA LEU A 18 -20.45 12.86 -4.70
C LEU A 18 -20.41 14.35 -4.35
N THR A 19 -21.57 14.97 -4.19
CA THR A 19 -21.69 16.38 -3.81
C THR A 19 -21.18 16.62 -2.39
N GLU A 20 -21.50 15.71 -1.45
CA GLU A 20 -21.00 15.75 -0.07
C GLU A 20 -19.50 15.48 0.03
N ALA A 21 -18.94 14.68 -0.89
CA ALA A 21 -17.51 14.41 -0.94
C ALA A 21 -16.69 15.56 -1.54
N LEU A 22 -17.30 16.42 -2.36
CA LEU A 22 -16.62 17.48 -3.11
C LEU A 22 -15.76 18.43 -2.23
N PRO A 23 -16.23 18.91 -1.06
CA PRO A 23 -15.40 19.75 -0.19
C PRO A 23 -14.11 19.06 0.26
N TYR A 24 -14.13 17.74 0.49
CA TYR A 24 -12.94 16.98 0.87
C TYR A 24 -11.97 16.83 -0.30
N MET A 25 -12.48 16.56 -1.50
CA MET A 25 -11.67 16.51 -2.73
C MET A 25 -10.96 17.84 -2.96
N GLN A 26 -11.68 18.96 -2.83
CA GLN A 26 -11.11 20.30 -2.98
C GLN A 26 -10.09 20.63 -1.89
N ARG A 27 -10.37 20.26 -0.63
CA ARG A 27 -9.49 20.51 0.51
C ARG A 27 -8.11 19.85 0.36
N TYR A 28 -8.05 18.66 -0.24
CA TYR A 28 -6.82 17.88 -0.34
C TYR A 28 -6.23 17.84 -1.77
N ALA A 29 -6.83 18.54 -2.72
CA ALA A 29 -6.27 18.66 -4.06
C ALA A 29 -4.84 19.25 -3.99
N GLY A 30 -3.88 18.55 -4.57
CA GLY A 30 -2.45 18.90 -4.53
C GLY A 30 -1.69 18.36 -3.32
N GLU A 31 -2.36 17.92 -2.25
CA GLU A 31 -1.72 17.40 -1.05
C GLU A 31 -1.09 16.01 -1.28
N THR A 32 -0.10 15.66 -0.45
CA THR A 32 0.59 14.37 -0.52
C THR A 32 0.14 13.43 0.60
N PHE A 33 -0.34 12.24 0.23
CA PHE A 33 -0.80 11.24 1.19
C PHE A 33 0.15 10.06 1.19
N VAL A 34 0.85 9.82 2.30
CA VAL A 34 1.73 8.66 2.48
C VAL A 34 0.94 7.54 3.14
N VAL A 35 0.62 6.49 2.37
CA VAL A 35 -0.25 5.40 2.78
C VAL A 35 0.59 4.15 3.07
N LYS A 36 0.61 3.72 4.34
CA LYS A 36 1.29 2.48 4.74
C LYS A 36 0.38 1.28 4.43
N TYR A 37 0.64 0.61 3.32
CA TYR A 37 -0.08 -0.62 2.92
C TYR A 37 0.56 -1.86 3.58
N GLY A 38 -0.22 -2.65 4.32
CA GLY A 38 0.32 -3.74 5.12
C GLY A 38 -0.75 -4.60 5.80
N GLY A 39 -0.32 -5.64 6.51
CA GLY A 39 -1.21 -6.50 7.30
C GLY A 39 -2.04 -7.46 6.44
N HIS A 40 -3.24 -7.81 6.94
CA HIS A 40 -4.15 -8.77 6.31
C HIS A 40 -4.57 -8.34 4.89
N ALA A 41 -4.60 -7.04 4.60
CA ALA A 41 -4.98 -6.49 3.29
C ALA A 41 -4.04 -6.91 2.14
N MET A 42 -2.82 -7.39 2.43
CA MET A 42 -1.88 -7.87 1.41
C MET A 42 -2.05 -9.36 1.07
N GLY A 43 -2.91 -10.08 1.80
CA GLY A 43 -3.14 -11.52 1.59
C GLY A 43 -4.42 -11.84 0.82
N ASP A 44 -5.30 -10.86 0.64
CA ASP A 44 -6.61 -10.99 0.01
C ASP A 44 -6.61 -10.27 -1.35
N PRO A 45 -6.80 -10.98 -2.47
CA PRO A 45 -6.85 -10.38 -3.80
C PRO A 45 -7.94 -9.33 -3.98
N GLU A 46 -9.11 -9.47 -3.33
CA GLU A 46 -10.20 -8.50 -3.45
C GLU A 46 -9.81 -7.19 -2.75
N LEU A 47 -9.29 -7.28 -1.52
CA LEU A 47 -8.80 -6.09 -0.80
C LEU A 47 -7.62 -5.40 -1.50
N ALA A 48 -6.78 -6.17 -2.21
CA ALA A 48 -5.68 -5.60 -3.01
C ALA A 48 -6.21 -4.81 -4.23
N HIS A 49 -7.28 -5.30 -4.85
CA HIS A 49 -7.95 -4.61 -5.95
C HIS A 49 -8.60 -3.31 -5.48
N ASP A 50 -9.41 -3.38 -4.42
CA ASP A 50 -10.08 -2.21 -3.84
C ASP A 50 -9.06 -1.13 -3.43
N PHE A 51 -7.96 -1.55 -2.79
CA PHE A 51 -6.87 -0.64 -2.45
C PHE A 51 -6.26 0.04 -3.68
N ALA A 52 -6.07 -0.68 -4.78
CA ALA A 52 -5.54 -0.10 -6.01
C ALA A 52 -6.52 0.92 -6.61
N GLU A 53 -7.82 0.62 -6.64
CA GLU A 53 -8.86 1.55 -7.10
C GLU A 53 -8.89 2.83 -6.25
N ASP A 54 -8.79 2.71 -4.93
CA ASP A 54 -8.73 3.86 -4.02
C ASP A 54 -7.50 4.75 -4.29
N ILE A 55 -6.32 4.15 -4.52
CA ILE A 55 -5.11 4.91 -4.86
C ILE A 55 -5.26 5.65 -6.19
N VAL A 56 -5.91 5.02 -7.18
CA VAL A 56 -6.20 5.66 -8.47
C VAL A 56 -7.22 6.79 -8.30
N LEU A 57 -8.27 6.59 -7.51
CA LEU A 57 -9.28 7.60 -7.22
C LEU A 57 -8.66 8.81 -6.53
N LEU A 58 -7.82 8.60 -5.50
CA LEU A 58 -7.08 9.68 -4.83
C LEU A 58 -6.29 10.50 -5.85
N LYS A 59 -5.59 9.84 -6.78
CA LYS A 59 -4.86 10.56 -7.83
C LYS A 59 -5.78 11.31 -8.80
N ALA A 60 -6.92 10.72 -9.15
CA ALA A 60 -7.90 11.32 -10.06
C ALA A 60 -8.53 12.60 -9.48
N VAL A 61 -8.75 12.66 -8.16
CA VAL A 61 -9.28 13.85 -7.47
C VAL A 61 -8.20 14.88 -7.12
N GLY A 62 -6.95 14.69 -7.55
CA GLY A 62 -5.87 15.65 -7.42
C GLY A 62 -4.92 15.44 -6.24
N ILE A 63 -5.12 14.41 -5.42
CA ILE A 63 -4.19 14.04 -4.34
C ILE A 63 -2.96 13.35 -4.94
N ASN A 64 -1.81 13.46 -4.28
CA ASN A 64 -0.57 12.79 -4.66
C ASN A 64 -0.30 11.60 -3.71
N PRO A 65 -0.82 10.39 -4.00
CA PRO A 65 -0.59 9.23 -3.16
C PRO A 65 0.83 8.69 -3.29
N VAL A 66 1.42 8.33 -2.15
CA VAL A 66 2.68 7.59 -2.02
C VAL A 66 2.41 6.34 -1.21
N VAL A 67 2.57 5.16 -1.81
CA VAL A 67 2.33 3.88 -1.13
C VAL A 67 3.63 3.34 -0.55
N VAL A 68 3.63 3.05 0.76
CA VAL A 68 4.74 2.39 1.46
C VAL A 68 4.30 1.01 1.92
N HIS A 69 4.88 -0.06 1.36
CA HIS A 69 4.45 -1.42 1.66
C HIS A 69 5.39 -2.17 2.60
N GLY A 70 4.87 -3.24 3.22
CA GLY A 70 5.65 -4.22 3.96
C GLY A 70 5.64 -5.57 3.24
N GLY A 71 5.77 -6.66 4.00
CA GLY A 71 5.69 -8.02 3.43
C GLY A 71 6.09 -9.14 4.39
N GLY A 72 5.92 -8.96 5.71
CA GLY A 72 6.41 -9.89 6.73
C GLY A 72 6.00 -11.36 6.47
N PRO A 73 4.71 -11.65 6.24
CA PRO A 73 4.24 -13.01 5.91
C PRO A 73 4.86 -13.59 4.64
N GLN A 74 4.97 -12.80 3.57
CA GLN A 74 5.56 -13.18 2.28
C GLN A 74 7.05 -13.53 2.44
N ILE A 75 7.80 -12.71 3.19
CA ILE A 75 9.20 -12.97 3.52
C ILE A 75 9.31 -14.29 4.29
N GLY A 76 8.46 -14.49 5.30
CA GLY A 76 8.45 -15.72 6.09
C GLY A 76 8.18 -16.97 5.25
N ARG A 77 7.25 -16.89 4.28
CA ARG A 77 7.01 -17.99 3.34
C ARG A 77 8.24 -18.30 2.49
N MET A 78 8.88 -17.29 1.92
CA MET A 78 10.08 -17.48 1.09
C MET A 78 11.25 -18.08 1.89
N LEU A 79 11.51 -17.56 3.10
CA LEU A 79 12.53 -18.11 3.99
C LEU A 79 12.29 -19.59 4.28
N LYS A 80 11.04 -19.96 4.61
CA LYS A 80 10.65 -21.35 4.84
C LYS A 80 10.88 -22.23 3.60
N THR A 81 10.52 -21.74 2.41
CA THR A 81 10.75 -22.45 1.15
C THR A 81 12.24 -22.72 0.90
N LEU A 82 13.11 -21.79 1.32
CA LEU A 82 14.56 -21.90 1.16
C LEU A 82 15.26 -22.61 2.33
N GLY A 83 14.51 -23.05 3.35
CA GLY A 83 15.07 -23.71 4.54
C GLY A 83 15.84 -22.76 5.48
N VAL A 84 15.58 -21.46 5.41
CA VAL A 84 16.22 -20.45 6.27
C VAL A 84 15.33 -20.18 7.48
N GLU A 85 15.88 -20.41 8.67
CA GLU A 85 15.16 -20.20 9.94
C GLU A 85 14.92 -18.72 10.23
N SER A 86 13.74 -18.41 10.74
CA SER A 86 13.29 -17.05 11.00
C SER A 86 13.17 -16.81 12.50
N THR A 87 13.95 -15.87 13.04
CA THR A 87 13.87 -15.46 14.46
C THR A 87 13.44 -14.01 14.61
N PHE A 88 12.78 -13.71 15.74
CA PHE A 88 12.29 -12.38 16.07
C PHE A 88 12.70 -12.01 17.50
N ILE A 89 13.07 -10.75 17.71
CA ILE A 89 13.35 -10.15 19.02
C ILE A 89 12.56 -8.85 19.08
N ASP A 90 11.70 -8.69 20.08
CA ASP A 90 10.89 -7.49 20.30
C ASP A 90 10.09 -7.04 19.05
N GLY A 91 9.46 -7.99 18.35
CA GLY A 91 8.67 -7.72 17.14
C GLY A 91 9.51 -7.49 15.87
N LEU A 92 10.83 -7.36 15.99
CA LEU A 92 11.74 -7.17 14.86
C LEU A 92 12.33 -8.51 14.41
N ARG A 93 12.38 -8.72 13.10
CA ARG A 93 13.07 -9.87 12.49
C ARG A 93 14.57 -9.73 12.69
N VAL A 94 15.20 -10.72 13.30
CA VAL A 94 16.67 -10.84 13.27
C VAL A 94 17.06 -11.14 11.83
N THR A 95 17.82 -10.24 11.22
CA THR A 95 18.09 -10.23 9.78
C THR A 95 19.59 -10.26 9.55
N ASP A 96 20.12 -11.45 9.28
CA ASP A 96 21.49 -11.64 8.81
C ASP A 96 21.64 -11.29 7.32
N ALA A 97 22.84 -11.47 6.77
CA ALA A 97 23.12 -11.10 5.39
C ALA A 97 22.30 -11.91 4.37
N GLU A 98 22.01 -13.19 4.65
CA GLU A 98 21.21 -14.04 3.77
C GLU A 98 19.74 -13.66 3.85
N THR A 99 19.22 -13.50 5.07
CA THR A 99 17.85 -13.05 5.33
C THR A 99 17.59 -11.69 4.71
N ALA A 100 18.55 -10.76 4.77
CA ALA A 100 18.44 -9.44 4.15
C ALA A 100 18.27 -9.52 2.62
N LYS A 101 19.05 -10.39 1.95
CA LYS A 101 18.93 -10.61 0.51
C LYS A 101 17.56 -11.19 0.15
N ILE A 102 17.07 -12.15 0.92
CA ILE A 102 15.76 -12.76 0.70
C ILE A 102 14.64 -11.74 0.93
N ALA A 103 14.72 -10.97 2.00
CA ALA A 103 13.77 -9.90 2.27
C ALA A 103 13.74 -8.86 1.13
N GLU A 104 14.91 -8.46 0.63
CA GLU A 104 15.03 -7.54 -0.51
C GLU A 104 14.37 -8.12 -1.78
N MET A 105 14.65 -9.38 -2.13
CA MET A 105 14.05 -10.04 -3.28
C MET A 105 12.52 -10.07 -3.21
N VAL A 106 11.97 -10.40 -2.03
CA VAL A 106 10.52 -10.49 -1.84
C VAL A 106 9.88 -9.10 -1.86
N LEU A 107 10.43 -8.15 -1.11
CA LEU A 107 9.87 -6.80 -0.99
C LEU A 107 9.99 -6.03 -2.31
N CYS A 108 11.19 -5.93 -2.88
CA CYS A 108 11.45 -5.10 -4.06
C CYS A 108 11.06 -5.80 -5.38
N GLY A 109 11.07 -7.12 -5.38
CA GLY A 109 10.75 -7.95 -6.55
C GLY A 109 9.27 -8.26 -6.64
N SER A 110 8.79 -9.23 -5.88
CA SER A 110 7.39 -9.70 -6.01
C SER A 110 6.39 -8.64 -5.56
N ILE A 111 6.44 -8.22 -4.30
CA ILE A 111 5.38 -7.38 -3.72
C ILE A 111 5.32 -6.00 -4.38
N ASN A 112 6.46 -5.34 -4.51
CA ASN A 112 6.52 -4.01 -5.10
C ASN A 112 5.95 -3.99 -6.53
N LYS A 113 6.24 -5.03 -7.32
CA LYS A 113 5.78 -5.11 -8.71
C LYS A 113 4.33 -5.59 -8.82
N GLU A 114 3.85 -6.41 -7.89
CA GLU A 114 2.43 -6.73 -7.76
C GLU A 114 1.59 -5.46 -7.52
N ILE A 115 1.98 -4.62 -6.56
CA ILE A 115 1.27 -3.36 -6.28
C ILE A 115 1.26 -2.43 -7.50
N VAL A 116 2.42 -2.25 -8.16
CA VAL A 116 2.51 -1.45 -9.39
C VAL A 116 1.60 -2.01 -10.47
N SER A 117 1.55 -3.34 -10.61
CA SER A 117 0.69 -4.02 -11.57
C SER A 117 -0.79 -3.75 -11.25
N TRP A 118 -1.23 -3.91 -10.00
CA TRP A 118 -2.63 -3.67 -9.62
C TRP A 118 -3.06 -2.23 -9.89
N VAL A 119 -2.23 -1.26 -9.54
CA VAL A 119 -2.50 0.16 -9.84
C VAL A 119 -2.60 0.39 -11.35
N ALA A 120 -1.76 -0.26 -12.16
CA ALA A 120 -1.85 -0.17 -13.62
C ALA A 120 -3.14 -0.80 -14.18
N HIS A 121 -3.57 -1.95 -13.64
CA HIS A 121 -4.83 -2.61 -14.02
C HIS A 121 -6.06 -1.76 -13.65
N ALA A 122 -6.00 -1.04 -12.53
CA ALA A 122 -7.03 -0.06 -12.14
C ALA A 122 -6.99 1.25 -12.97
N GLY A 123 -6.13 1.34 -14.00
CA GLY A 123 -6.02 2.52 -14.89
C GLY A 123 -5.07 3.61 -14.39
N GLY A 124 -4.36 3.37 -13.30
CA GLY A 124 -3.33 4.25 -12.76
C GLY A 124 -1.97 4.12 -13.43
N ARG A 125 -1.03 4.97 -12.99
CA ARG A 125 0.38 4.89 -13.38
C ARG A 125 1.23 4.96 -12.12
N ALA A 126 1.96 3.90 -11.84
CA ALA A 126 2.82 3.79 -10.66
C ALA A 126 4.27 3.44 -11.06
N VAL A 127 5.22 3.92 -10.25
CA VAL A 127 6.63 3.55 -10.33
C VAL A 127 7.02 2.92 -9.01
N GLY A 128 7.45 1.66 -9.07
CA GLY A 128 7.89 0.92 -7.88
C GLY A 128 9.38 1.14 -7.63
N MET A 129 9.71 1.69 -6.47
CA MET A 129 11.08 1.99 -6.03
C MET A 129 11.39 1.34 -4.68
N SER A 130 12.67 1.22 -4.39
CA SER A 130 13.26 0.88 -3.10
C SER A 130 14.06 2.06 -2.54
N GLY A 131 14.45 1.98 -1.27
CA GLY A 131 15.33 3.00 -0.66
C GLY A 131 16.71 3.14 -1.34
N LYS A 132 17.15 2.10 -2.08
CA LYS A 132 18.44 2.12 -2.80
C LYS A 132 18.38 2.99 -4.05
N ASP A 133 17.21 3.08 -4.68
CA ASP A 133 17.03 3.83 -5.91
C ASP A 133 17.24 5.33 -5.65
N GLY A 134 18.26 5.91 -6.28
CA GLY A 134 18.63 7.31 -6.08
C GLY A 134 19.12 7.65 -4.67
N ARG A 135 19.46 6.66 -3.83
CA ARG A 135 19.74 6.86 -2.39
C ARG A 135 18.59 7.54 -1.65
N MET A 136 17.35 7.22 -2.02
CA MET A 136 16.14 7.79 -1.42
C MET A 136 16.07 7.59 0.10
N VAL A 137 16.53 6.44 0.61
CA VAL A 137 16.56 6.15 2.05
C VAL A 137 17.95 5.68 2.45
N ILE A 138 18.53 6.35 3.44
CA ILE A 138 19.80 5.96 4.07
C ILE A 138 19.45 5.27 5.40
N ALA A 139 19.95 4.05 5.57
CA ALA A 139 19.71 3.25 6.76
C ALA A 139 21.00 3.03 7.56
N GLU A 140 20.87 2.95 8.87
CA GLU A 140 21.90 2.50 9.79
C GLU A 140 21.41 1.30 10.62
N LYS A 141 22.34 0.50 11.13
CA LYS A 141 21.99 -0.67 11.94
C LYS A 141 21.30 -0.22 13.21
N VAL A 142 20.11 -0.76 13.48
CA VAL A 142 19.37 -0.48 14.71
C VAL A 142 20.20 -0.91 15.93
N LYS A 143 20.33 -0.01 16.91
CA LYS A 143 21.08 -0.24 18.17
C LYS A 143 20.16 -0.47 19.37
N ARG A 144 18.87 -0.76 19.14
CA ARG A 144 17.88 -0.89 20.24
C ARG A 144 18.27 -2.03 21.18
N THR A 145 18.30 -1.71 22.47
CA THR A 145 18.53 -2.65 23.59
C THR A 145 17.27 -2.91 24.42
N ARG A 146 16.14 -2.25 24.09
CA ARG A 146 14.82 -2.47 24.69
C ARG A 146 13.71 -2.28 23.65
N ARG A 147 12.62 -3.02 23.84
CA ARG A 147 11.34 -2.85 23.16
C ARG A 147 10.78 -1.45 23.41
N ASP A 148 10.31 -0.83 22.33
CA ASP A 148 9.49 0.37 22.40
C ASP A 148 8.05 -0.05 22.69
N PRO A 149 7.40 0.48 23.75
CA PRO A 149 6.02 0.12 24.07
C PRO A 149 5.05 0.37 22.90
N ASP A 150 5.40 1.27 21.97
CA ASP A 150 4.58 1.60 20.80
C ASP A 150 4.95 0.81 19.53
N SER A 151 5.89 -0.16 19.61
CA SER A 151 6.18 -1.04 18.47
C SER A 151 5.26 -2.26 18.47
N ASN A 152 4.50 -2.41 17.38
CA ASN A 152 3.67 -3.57 17.06
C ASN A 152 4.42 -4.91 17.23
#